data_AF-A0A955Y0W8-F1
#
_entry.id   AF-A0A955Y0W8-F1
#
_cell.length_a   1.000
_cell.length_b   1.000
_cell.length_c   1.000
_cell.angle_alpha   90.00
_cell.angle_beta   90.00
_cell.angle_gamma   90.00
#
_symmetry.space_group_name_H-M   'P 1'
#
loop_
_entity.id
_entity.type
_entity.pdbx_description
1 polymer ?
#
loop_
_entity_poly.entity_id
_entity_poly.type
_entity_poly.pdbx_seq_one_letter_code
_entity_poly.pdbx_strand_id
1 'polypeptide(L)'
;MGVLLLALLGCKGPATPSDTPPPEPTPLPATCDAGDEAWVQRAIPLMWGRRALGAGEVYAWSGLVAQHGREAVLHAMTKSPEYVDWWGLWLTDTLAVARTGDKAFSQCFQNRLVATYDGSLTQHVRGAAEPWNSPWDQGSFTMADLLRDAIVADDLAVPFQAHLYARMARPVTGANVSLEELEYNRRVNFGEGFYETWLNRNLDCVVCHNSSFSTTDAPDARFDRTWQLPGHHETALLGDNTDFDKASLYAMFRHAPVSRENGGRRPWGMSASCGYLRGPDAIAGPD
;
A
#
# COMPACT_ATOMS: atom_id res chain seq x y z
N MET A 1 8.42 2.41 -4.42
CA MET A 1 7.42 2.26 -5.49
C MET A 1 6.79 3.62 -5.71
N GLY A 2 7.15 4.30 -6.79
CA GLY A 2 6.63 5.63 -7.13
C GLY A 2 5.86 5.56 -8.43
N VAL A 3 4.53 5.55 -8.35
CA VAL A 3 3.63 5.85 -9.47
C VAL A 3 2.35 6.46 -8.86
N LEU A 4 1.97 7.64 -9.36
CA LEU A 4 0.85 8.52 -8.96
C LEU A 4 1.01 9.15 -7.56
N LEU A 5 1.36 10.43 -7.39
CA LEU A 5 0.76 11.62 -7.96
C LEU A 5 1.77 12.79 -7.88
N LEU A 6 2.04 13.47 -8.99
CA LEU A 6 2.67 14.79 -9.00
C LEU A 6 1.64 15.77 -9.57
N ALA A 7 0.60 16.03 -8.78
CA ALA A 7 -0.39 17.06 -9.06
C ALA A 7 -1.05 17.51 -7.74
N LEU A 8 -0.61 18.68 -7.28
CA LEU A 8 -1.32 19.66 -6.45
C LEU A 8 -1.50 19.42 -4.93
N LEU A 9 -0.91 20.37 -4.18
CA LEU A 9 -1.24 20.90 -2.84
C LEU A 9 -0.58 20.25 -1.60
N GLY A 10 0.61 20.75 -1.25
CA GLY A 10 1.17 20.66 0.09
C GLY A 10 0.55 21.69 1.04
N CYS A 11 0.20 21.25 2.26
CA CYS A 11 -0.13 22.13 3.38
C CYS A 11 1.12 22.62 4.12
N LYS A 12 1.02 23.87 4.60
CA LYS A 12 2.00 24.75 5.25
C LYS A 12 2.77 24.12 6.44
N GLY A 13 4.07 23.94 6.26
CA GLY A 13 5.08 23.99 7.34
C GLY A 13 5.74 25.38 7.39
N PRO A 14 6.45 25.75 8.48
CA PRO A 14 6.90 27.12 8.70
C PRO A 14 7.86 27.60 7.61
N ALA A 15 7.62 28.84 7.17
CA ALA A 15 8.23 29.45 5.99
C ALA A 15 9.76 29.56 6.10
N THR A 16 10.46 28.91 5.17
CA THR A 16 11.80 29.33 4.73
C THR A 16 11.68 30.05 3.37
N PRO A 17 12.34 31.20 3.18
CA PRO A 17 12.18 32.02 1.99
C PRO A 17 12.92 31.39 0.80
N SER A 18 12.16 30.75 -0.08
CA SER A 18 12.45 30.73 -1.51
C SER A 18 11.12 30.88 -2.22
N ASP A 19 10.68 32.13 -2.38
CA ASP A 19 9.50 32.56 -3.15
C ASP A 19 9.63 32.31 -4.66
N THR A 20 10.52 31.41 -5.08
CA THR A 20 10.58 30.99 -6.49
C THR A 20 9.58 29.84 -6.64
N PRO A 21 8.51 30.00 -7.45
CA PRO A 21 7.72 28.85 -7.88
C PRO A 21 8.68 27.79 -8.41
N PRO A 22 8.43 26.49 -8.17
CA PRO A 22 9.20 25.47 -8.85
C PRO A 22 9.18 25.78 -10.35
N PRO A 23 10.34 25.76 -11.03
CA PRO A 23 10.38 26.06 -12.45
C PRO A 23 9.35 25.19 -13.15
N GLU A 24 8.53 25.81 -14.01
CA GLU A 24 7.64 25.04 -14.88
C GLU A 24 8.47 23.93 -15.53
N PRO A 25 7.99 22.67 -15.50
CA PRO A 25 8.73 21.58 -16.11
C PRO A 25 9.03 21.96 -17.55
N THR A 26 10.32 22.05 -17.86
CA THR A 26 10.79 22.43 -19.20
C THR A 26 10.10 21.51 -20.20
N PRO A 27 9.34 22.05 -21.18
CA PRO A 27 8.73 21.23 -22.21
C PRO A 27 9.82 20.37 -22.82
N LEU A 28 9.64 19.05 -22.77
CA LEU A 28 10.55 18.14 -23.46
C LEU A 28 10.65 18.62 -24.91
N PRO A 29 11.84 18.58 -25.53
CA PRO A 29 11.99 18.96 -26.92
C PRO A 29 10.93 18.24 -27.75
N ALA A 30 10.23 18.97 -28.62
CA ALA A 30 9.16 18.41 -29.47
C ALA A 30 9.63 17.20 -30.31
N THR A 31 10.95 16.99 -30.41
CA THR A 31 11.61 15.88 -31.09
C THR A 31 11.59 14.55 -30.31
N CYS A 32 11.09 14.50 -29.07
CA CYS A 32 11.06 13.28 -28.24
C CYS A 32 9.66 12.69 -27.99
N ASP A 33 8.60 13.33 -28.51
CA ASP A 33 7.25 12.79 -28.41
C ASP A 33 6.96 11.85 -29.61
N ALA A 34 6.65 10.59 -29.32
CA ALA A 34 6.37 9.58 -30.33
C ALA A 34 4.91 9.62 -30.86
N GLY A 35 4.14 10.64 -30.46
CA GLY A 35 2.75 10.83 -30.87
C GLY A 35 1.75 10.17 -29.92
N ASP A 36 0.48 10.51 -30.09
CA ASP A 36 -0.59 10.09 -29.18
C ASP A 36 -0.89 8.59 -29.25
N GLU A 37 -0.73 7.96 -30.41
CA GLU A 37 -0.87 6.50 -30.54
C GLU A 37 0.19 5.77 -29.73
N ALA A 38 1.45 6.22 -29.80
CA ALA A 38 2.54 5.65 -29.02
C ALA A 38 2.35 5.91 -27.52
N TRP A 39 1.84 7.09 -27.16
CA TRP A 39 1.47 7.40 -25.78
C TRP A 39 0.36 6.48 -25.27
N VAL A 40 -0.72 6.28 -26.03
CA VAL A 40 -1.86 5.40 -25.67
C VAL A 40 -1.38 3.95 -25.48
N GLN A 41 -0.52 3.45 -26.37
CA GLN A 41 0.05 2.11 -26.26
C GLN A 41 0.85 1.90 -24.97
N ARG A 42 1.43 2.97 -24.39
CA ARG A 42 2.12 2.95 -23.09
C ARG A 42 1.15 3.16 -21.93
N ALA A 43 0.13 4.00 -22.10
CA ALA A 43 -0.85 4.30 -21.07
C ALA A 43 -1.71 3.08 -20.72
N ILE A 44 -2.23 2.35 -21.71
CA ILE A 44 -3.11 1.19 -21.49
C ILE A 44 -2.51 0.14 -20.53
N PRO A 45 -1.28 -0.37 -20.70
CA PRO A 45 -0.70 -1.33 -19.76
C PRO A 45 -0.42 -0.75 -18.37
N LEU A 46 -0.16 0.55 -18.26
CA LEU A 46 0.04 1.19 -16.95
C LEU A 46 -1.28 1.36 -16.21
N MET A 47 -2.33 1.79 -16.90
CA MET A 47 -3.62 2.10 -16.30
C MET A 47 -4.49 0.86 -16.07
N TRP A 48 -4.42 -0.12 -16.98
CA TRP A 48 -5.33 -1.29 -16.97
C TRP A 48 -4.61 -2.64 -16.96
N GLY A 49 -3.28 -2.66 -16.86
CA GLY A 49 -2.52 -3.92 -16.73
C GLY A 49 -2.57 -4.85 -17.94
N ARG A 50 -3.04 -4.36 -19.09
CA ARG A 50 -3.19 -5.15 -20.33
C ARG A 50 -2.62 -4.41 -21.53
N ARG A 51 -2.47 -5.13 -22.64
CA ARG A 51 -2.19 -4.49 -23.94
C ARG A 51 -3.46 -3.93 -24.56
N ALA A 52 -3.31 -3.03 -25.52
CA ALA A 52 -4.40 -2.64 -26.40
C ALA A 52 -4.92 -3.88 -27.15
N LEU A 53 -6.24 -4.00 -27.30
CA LEU A 53 -6.92 -5.08 -27.99
C LEU A 53 -6.67 -5.06 -29.51
N GLY A 54 -6.28 -3.90 -30.05
CA GLY A 54 -5.90 -3.73 -31.44
C GLY A 54 -5.77 -2.26 -31.83
N ALA A 55 -5.49 -2.02 -33.12
CA ALA A 55 -5.32 -0.66 -33.65
C ALA A 55 -6.58 0.21 -33.47
N GLY A 56 -7.77 -0.38 -33.54
CA GLY A 56 -9.04 0.35 -33.34
C GLY A 56 -9.17 0.96 -31.95
N GLU A 57 -8.74 0.26 -30.90
CA GLU A 57 -8.72 0.81 -29.53
C GLU A 57 -7.69 1.95 -29.42
N VAL A 58 -6.51 1.78 -30.03
CA VAL A 58 -5.46 2.82 -30.04
C VAL A 58 -5.96 4.08 -30.75
N TYR A 59 -6.63 3.95 -31.90
CA TYR A 59 -7.21 5.08 -32.62
C TYR A 59 -8.36 5.75 -31.88
N ALA A 60 -9.20 4.98 -31.20
CA ALA A 60 -10.27 5.55 -30.38
C ALA A 60 -9.71 6.43 -29.25
N TRP A 61 -8.72 5.92 -28.50
CA TRP A 61 -8.12 6.65 -27.40
C TRP A 61 -7.24 7.82 -27.85
N SER A 62 -6.45 7.67 -28.92
CA SER A 62 -5.66 8.80 -29.46
C SER A 62 -6.57 9.89 -30.04
N GLY A 63 -7.71 9.53 -30.63
CA GLY A 63 -8.73 10.48 -31.02
C GLY A 63 -9.31 11.28 -29.84
N LEU A 64 -9.49 10.64 -28.68
CA LEU A 64 -9.87 11.33 -27.44
C LEU A 64 -8.75 12.22 -26.91
N VAL A 65 -7.50 11.79 -27.01
CA VAL A 65 -6.33 12.62 -26.64
C VAL A 65 -6.28 13.87 -27.50
N ALA A 66 -6.49 13.77 -28.82
CA ALA A 66 -6.51 14.92 -29.71
C ALA A 66 -7.64 15.92 -29.38
N GLN A 67 -8.77 15.44 -28.85
CA GLN A 67 -9.93 16.26 -28.50
C GLN A 67 -9.86 16.87 -27.10
N HIS A 68 -9.29 16.16 -26.13
CA HIS A 68 -9.39 16.51 -24.70
C HIS A 68 -8.04 16.62 -24.00
N GLY A 69 -6.94 16.24 -24.65
CA GLY A 69 -5.62 16.17 -24.07
C GLY A 69 -5.35 14.87 -23.29
N ARG A 70 -4.06 14.56 -23.09
CA ARG A 70 -3.58 13.34 -22.42
C ARG A 70 -4.03 13.23 -20.97
N GLU A 71 -4.01 14.34 -20.24
CA GLU A 71 -4.40 14.39 -18.83
C GLU A 71 -5.87 14.01 -18.63
N ALA A 72 -6.79 14.63 -19.39
CA ALA A 72 -8.21 14.32 -19.33
C ALA A 72 -8.50 12.85 -19.67
N VAL A 73 -7.78 12.30 -20.65
CA VAL A 73 -7.86 10.88 -20.99
C VAL A 73 -7.37 9.98 -19.86
N LEU A 74 -6.23 10.29 -19.22
CA LEU A 74 -5.75 9.52 -18.06
C LEU A 74 -6.76 9.56 -16.92
N HIS A 75 -7.32 10.74 -16.62
CA HIS A 75 -8.34 10.88 -15.58
C HIS A 75 -9.58 10.04 -15.93
N ALA A 76 -10.03 10.04 -17.19
CA ALA A 76 -11.13 9.18 -17.63
C ALA A 76 -10.79 7.69 -17.48
N MET A 77 -9.56 7.27 -17.82
CA MET A 77 -9.11 5.88 -17.64
C MET A 77 -9.14 5.44 -16.18
N THR A 78 -8.86 6.33 -15.22
CA THR A 78 -8.93 6.01 -13.77
C THR A 78 -10.34 5.73 -13.28
N LYS A 79 -11.37 6.16 -14.03
CA LYS A 79 -12.78 5.96 -13.68
C LYS A 79 -13.37 4.68 -14.28
N SER A 80 -12.58 3.89 -15.00
CA SER A 80 -13.04 2.65 -15.59
C SER A 80 -12.97 1.47 -14.59
N PRO A 81 -13.85 0.46 -14.70
CA PRO A 81 -13.74 -0.74 -13.88
C PRO A 81 -12.41 -1.48 -14.04
N GLU A 82 -11.81 -1.46 -15.23
CA GLU A 82 -10.52 -2.09 -15.52
C GLU A 82 -9.39 -1.49 -14.69
N TYR A 83 -9.43 -0.17 -14.41
CA TYR A 83 -8.46 0.47 -13.54
C TYR A 83 -8.55 -0.09 -12.11
N VAL A 84 -9.76 -0.16 -11.56
CA VAL A 84 -10.00 -0.67 -10.21
C VAL A 84 -9.59 -2.14 -10.08
N ASP A 85 -9.92 -2.98 -11.06
CA ASP A 85 -9.55 -4.39 -11.03
C ASP A 85 -8.04 -4.61 -11.18
N TRP A 86 -7.38 -3.88 -12.08
CA TRP A 86 -5.93 -3.96 -12.25
C TRP A 86 -5.18 -3.51 -10.99
N TRP A 87 -5.49 -2.31 -10.50
CA TRP A 87 -4.82 -1.77 -9.32
C TRP A 87 -5.18 -2.55 -8.05
N GLY A 88 -6.38 -3.13 -7.96
CA GLY A 88 -6.73 -4.01 -6.85
C GLY A 88 -5.85 -5.26 -6.80
N LEU A 89 -5.53 -5.86 -7.96
CA LEU A 89 -4.61 -6.98 -8.06
C LEU A 89 -3.17 -6.55 -7.71
N TRP A 90 -2.71 -5.46 -8.31
CA TRP A 90 -1.36 -4.93 -8.07
C TRP A 90 -1.13 -4.54 -6.61
N LEU A 91 -2.12 -3.94 -5.95
CA LEU A 91 -2.05 -3.61 -4.53
C LEU A 91 -2.03 -4.85 -3.65
N THR A 92 -2.74 -5.92 -4.03
CA THR A 92 -2.68 -7.20 -3.32
C THR A 92 -1.24 -7.76 -3.32
N ASP A 93 -0.52 -7.61 -4.42
CA ASP A 93 0.89 -8.01 -4.53
C ASP A 93 1.82 -7.07 -3.75
N THR A 94 1.55 -5.77 -3.82
CA THR A 94 2.31 -4.76 -3.05
C THR A 94 2.18 -4.98 -1.54
N LEU A 95 1.01 -5.44 -1.09
CA LEU A 95 0.77 -5.85 0.30
C LEU A 95 1.37 -7.22 0.64
N ALA A 96 2.15 -7.84 -0.26
CA ALA A 96 2.81 -9.13 -0.07
C ALA A 96 1.84 -10.23 0.43
N VAL A 97 0.61 -10.23 -0.08
CA VAL A 97 -0.41 -11.23 0.32
C VAL A 97 -0.02 -12.59 -0.23
N ALA A 98 0.13 -13.57 0.65
CA ALA A 98 0.43 -14.94 0.26
C ALA A 98 -0.70 -15.52 -0.61
N ARG A 99 -0.35 -15.92 -1.84
CA ARG A 99 -1.27 -16.53 -2.81
C ARG A 99 -1.38 -18.05 -2.66
N THR A 100 -0.36 -18.69 -2.10
CA THR A 100 -0.24 -20.15 -1.98
C THR A 100 0.36 -20.54 -0.62
N GLY A 101 0.35 -21.84 -0.33
CA GLY A 101 0.88 -22.41 0.91
C GLY A 101 -0.02 -22.19 2.13
N ASP A 102 0.50 -22.48 3.32
CA ASP A 102 -0.27 -22.50 4.57
C ASP A 102 -0.78 -21.12 5.00
N LYS A 103 -0.17 -20.07 4.46
CA LYS A 103 -0.58 -18.67 4.69
C LYS A 103 -1.47 -18.10 3.58
N ALA A 104 -1.85 -18.91 2.59
CA ALA A 104 -2.69 -18.45 1.49
C ALA A 104 -3.97 -17.78 2.00
N PHE A 105 -4.29 -16.60 1.47
CA PHE A 105 -5.36 -15.76 2.02
C PHE A 105 -6.44 -15.35 1.01
N SER A 106 -6.73 -16.23 0.05
CA SER A 106 -7.67 -15.98 -1.05
C SER A 106 -9.06 -15.56 -0.57
N GLN A 107 -9.60 -16.17 0.49
CA GLN A 107 -10.94 -15.85 0.98
C GLN A 107 -11.10 -14.41 1.50
N CYS A 108 -10.01 -13.74 1.88
CA CYS A 108 -10.03 -12.34 2.31
C CYS A 108 -9.64 -11.37 1.19
N PHE A 109 -8.74 -11.77 0.27
CA PHE A 109 -8.20 -10.86 -0.76
C PHE A 109 -8.72 -11.11 -2.18
N GLN A 110 -9.53 -12.15 -2.42
CA GLN A 110 -10.09 -12.45 -3.74
C GLN A 110 -11.63 -12.43 -3.73
N ASN A 111 -12.26 -12.88 -2.65
CA ASN A 111 -13.72 -12.92 -2.57
C ASN A 111 -14.28 -11.52 -2.31
N ARG A 112 -15.26 -11.12 -3.11
CA ARG A 112 -15.98 -9.85 -2.96
C ARG A 112 -17.33 -10.11 -2.30
N LEU A 113 -17.67 -9.33 -1.29
CA LEU A 113 -18.97 -9.36 -0.62
C LEU A 113 -19.80 -8.12 -0.93
N VAL A 114 -19.14 -7.02 -1.29
CA VAL A 114 -19.79 -5.75 -1.61
C VAL A 114 -20.09 -5.69 -3.11
N ALA A 115 -21.31 -5.25 -3.46
CA ALA A 115 -21.76 -5.19 -4.84
C ALA A 115 -21.29 -3.94 -5.59
N THR A 116 -21.09 -2.83 -4.88
CA THR A 116 -20.79 -1.51 -5.44
C THR A 116 -19.69 -0.82 -4.64
N TYR A 117 -18.78 -0.13 -5.32
CA TYR A 117 -17.66 0.58 -4.72
C TYR A 117 -17.81 2.07 -5.02
N ASP A 118 -18.06 2.87 -3.97
CA ASP A 118 -18.33 4.31 -4.06
C ASP A 118 -17.47 5.14 -3.09
N GLY A 119 -16.56 4.48 -2.37
CA GLY A 119 -15.68 5.09 -1.37
C GLY A 119 -16.27 5.10 0.04
N SER A 120 -17.52 4.70 0.24
CA SER A 120 -18.18 4.75 1.57
C SER A 120 -17.56 3.79 2.59
N LEU A 121 -17.12 2.60 2.15
CA LEU A 121 -16.44 1.63 3.02
C LEU A 121 -15.08 2.18 3.48
N THR A 122 -14.34 2.81 2.57
CA THR A 122 -13.05 3.43 2.85
C THR A 122 -13.20 4.58 3.84
N GLN A 123 -14.18 5.45 3.61
CA GLN A 123 -14.51 6.55 4.52
C GLN A 123 -14.92 6.04 5.90
N HIS A 124 -15.68 4.95 5.98
CA HIS A 124 -16.04 4.31 7.24
C HIS A 124 -14.80 3.84 8.02
N VAL A 125 -13.90 3.08 7.38
CA VAL A 125 -12.68 2.57 8.03
C VAL A 125 -11.78 3.72 8.47
N ARG A 126 -11.64 4.77 7.65
CA ARG A 126 -10.85 5.97 7.97
C ARG A 126 -11.44 6.77 9.14
N GLY A 127 -12.76 6.94 9.16
CA GLY A 127 -13.48 7.77 10.13
C GLY A 127 -13.77 7.07 11.47
N ALA A 128 -13.62 5.75 11.53
CA ALA A 128 -13.85 4.99 12.74
C ALA A 128 -12.80 5.31 13.82
N ALA A 129 -13.27 5.78 14.98
CA ALA A 129 -12.40 6.08 16.11
C ALA A 129 -11.65 4.84 16.63
N GLU A 130 -12.31 3.68 16.59
CA GLU A 130 -11.71 2.40 16.96
C GLU A 130 -12.14 1.27 16.01
N PRO A 131 -11.23 0.34 15.65
CA PRO A 131 -11.57 -0.78 14.79
C PRO A 131 -12.55 -1.76 15.45
N TRP A 132 -12.63 -1.85 16.77
CA TRP A 132 -13.33 -2.96 17.43
C TRP A 132 -14.84 -2.73 17.61
N ASN A 133 -15.26 -1.47 17.69
CA ASN A 133 -16.63 -1.08 18.05
C ASN A 133 -17.32 -0.27 16.93
N SER A 134 -16.75 -0.29 15.72
CA SER A 134 -17.23 0.46 14.58
C SER A 134 -17.50 -0.47 13.40
N PRO A 135 -18.43 -1.44 13.52
CA PRO A 135 -18.79 -2.28 12.38
C PRO A 135 -19.40 -1.43 11.26
N TRP A 136 -19.08 -1.77 10.02
CA TRP A 136 -19.73 -1.14 8.87
C TRP A 136 -21.22 -1.49 8.84
N ASP A 137 -22.06 -0.48 8.68
CA ASP A 137 -23.52 -0.57 8.80
C ASP A 137 -24.17 -1.30 7.61
N GLN A 138 -23.50 -1.34 6.47
CA GLN A 138 -23.96 -2.05 5.27
C GLN A 138 -23.59 -3.55 5.27
N GLY A 139 -22.93 -4.05 6.32
CA GLY A 139 -22.63 -5.46 6.52
C GLY A 139 -21.14 -5.78 6.61
N SER A 140 -20.78 -7.02 6.29
CA SER A 140 -19.38 -7.46 6.29
C SER A 140 -18.71 -7.26 4.93
N PHE A 141 -17.43 -6.92 4.95
CA PHE A 141 -16.61 -6.73 3.75
C PHE A 141 -15.30 -7.52 3.85
N THR A 142 -14.66 -7.82 2.73
CA THR A 142 -13.31 -8.41 2.72
C THR A 142 -12.24 -7.37 2.41
N MET A 143 -10.96 -7.74 2.48
CA MET A 143 -9.89 -6.87 1.97
C MET A 143 -9.97 -6.66 0.46
N ALA A 144 -10.54 -7.61 -0.29
CA ALA A 144 -10.78 -7.44 -1.73
C ALA A 144 -11.79 -6.32 -2.02
N ASP A 145 -12.77 -6.13 -1.13
CA ASP A 145 -13.75 -5.04 -1.21
C ASP A 145 -13.10 -3.71 -0.81
N LEU A 146 -12.40 -3.68 0.34
CA LEU A 146 -11.76 -2.46 0.83
C LEU A 146 -10.69 -1.92 -0.13
N LEU A 147 -9.89 -2.79 -0.76
CA LEU A 147 -8.91 -2.37 -1.77
C LEU A 147 -9.56 -1.66 -2.95
N ARG A 148 -10.67 -2.20 -3.46
CA ARG A 148 -11.38 -1.60 -4.60
C ARG A 148 -12.03 -0.29 -4.22
N ASP A 149 -12.70 -0.26 -3.08
CA ASP A 149 -13.34 0.94 -2.58
C ASP A 149 -12.32 2.06 -2.30
N ALA A 150 -11.12 1.69 -1.80
CA ALA A 150 -10.03 2.62 -1.54
C ALA A 150 -9.43 3.22 -2.82
N ILE A 151 -9.39 2.45 -3.91
CA ILE A 151 -8.99 2.98 -5.23
C ILE A 151 -10.02 4.00 -5.72
N VAL A 152 -11.32 3.72 -5.55
CA VAL A 152 -12.40 4.66 -5.92
C VAL A 152 -12.34 5.94 -5.09
N ALA A 153 -12.04 5.80 -3.79
CA ALA A 153 -11.89 6.91 -2.86
C ALA A 153 -10.56 7.68 -2.96
N ASP A 154 -9.59 7.17 -3.75
CA ASP A 154 -8.21 7.67 -3.82
C ASP A 154 -7.53 7.78 -2.43
N ASP A 155 -7.72 6.76 -1.59
CA ASP A 155 -7.17 6.71 -0.23
C ASP A 155 -6.57 5.35 0.09
N LEU A 156 -5.33 5.15 -0.39
CA LEU A 156 -4.60 3.90 -0.22
C LEU A 156 -4.03 3.71 1.20
N ALA A 157 -4.06 4.73 2.07
CA ALA A 157 -3.58 4.56 3.45
C ALA A 157 -4.45 3.55 4.22
N VAL A 158 -5.76 3.56 3.95
CA VAL A 158 -6.76 2.72 4.60
C VAL A 158 -6.51 1.21 4.41
N PRO A 159 -6.36 0.67 3.19
CA PRO A 159 -6.10 -0.76 3.01
C PRO A 159 -4.73 -1.18 3.56
N PHE A 160 -3.72 -0.31 3.57
CA PHE A 160 -2.45 -0.61 4.25
C PHE A 160 -2.68 -0.81 5.75
N GLN A 161 -3.37 0.12 6.43
CA GLN A 161 -3.69 -0.04 7.84
C GLN A 161 -4.51 -1.31 8.12
N ALA A 162 -5.54 -1.58 7.33
CA ALA A 162 -6.38 -2.76 7.52
C ALA A 162 -5.63 -4.07 7.25
N HIS A 163 -4.67 -4.07 6.32
CA HIS A 163 -3.85 -5.23 6.01
C HIS A 163 -3.05 -5.74 7.23
N LEU A 164 -2.60 -4.86 8.14
CA LEU A 164 -1.93 -5.27 9.39
C LEU A 164 -2.78 -6.23 10.20
N TYR A 165 -4.06 -5.93 10.36
CA TYR A 165 -4.99 -6.76 11.11
C TYR A 165 -5.26 -8.09 10.40
N ALA A 166 -5.53 -8.04 9.09
CA ALA A 166 -5.78 -9.23 8.30
C ALA A 166 -4.57 -10.19 8.36
N ARG A 167 -3.36 -9.65 8.20
CA ARG A 167 -2.10 -10.41 8.26
C ARG A 167 -1.87 -11.01 9.64
N MET A 168 -2.21 -10.28 10.72
CA MET A 168 -2.04 -10.78 12.09
C MET A 168 -2.91 -12.02 12.35
N ALA A 169 -4.06 -12.11 11.68
CA ALA A 169 -4.93 -13.27 11.78
C ALA A 169 -4.48 -14.49 10.94
N ARG A 170 -3.36 -14.37 10.20
CA ARG A 170 -2.75 -15.44 9.38
C ARG A 170 -1.27 -15.64 9.74
N PRO A 171 -0.97 -16.09 10.97
CA PRO A 171 0.40 -16.37 11.38
C PRO A 171 1.01 -17.54 10.64
N VAL A 172 2.33 -17.68 10.76
CA VAL A 172 2.97 -18.97 10.55
C VAL A 172 2.49 -19.98 11.61
N THR A 173 2.22 -21.20 11.17
CA THR A 173 1.77 -22.32 12.00
C THR A 173 2.68 -23.53 11.77
N GLY A 174 2.70 -24.47 12.73
CA GLY A 174 3.53 -25.68 12.62
C GLY A 174 5.01 -25.43 12.94
N ALA A 175 5.89 -26.31 12.45
CA ALA A 175 7.34 -26.38 12.67
C ALA A 175 7.86 -27.32 13.78
N ASN A 176 7.01 -28.03 14.53
CA ASN A 176 7.45 -28.98 15.58
C ASN A 176 8.44 -28.37 16.60
N VAL A 177 8.19 -27.10 16.96
CA VAL A 177 8.99 -26.33 17.92
C VAL A 177 8.20 -26.06 19.20
N SER A 178 8.87 -25.56 20.24
CA SER A 178 8.20 -25.10 21.47
C SER A 178 7.23 -23.95 21.19
N LEU A 179 6.28 -23.70 22.11
CA LEU A 179 5.35 -22.57 21.97
C LEU A 179 6.06 -21.21 21.97
N GLU A 180 7.14 -21.09 22.74
CA GLU A 180 7.96 -19.89 22.81
C GLU A 180 8.68 -19.64 21.47
N GLU A 181 9.28 -20.68 20.91
CA GLU A 181 9.96 -20.61 19.61
C GLU A 181 8.97 -20.36 18.47
N LEU A 182 7.76 -20.94 18.55
CA LEU A 182 6.70 -20.64 17.60
C LEU A 182 6.27 -19.17 17.66
N GLU A 183 6.14 -18.59 18.86
CA GLU A 183 5.83 -17.16 19.02
C GLU A 183 6.97 -16.30 18.46
N TYR A 184 8.24 -16.63 18.75
CA TYR A 184 9.38 -15.95 18.17
C TYR A 184 9.32 -15.95 16.63
N ASN A 185 9.10 -17.12 16.02
CA ASN A 185 8.99 -17.27 14.57
C ASN A 185 7.83 -16.46 13.98
N ARG A 186 6.70 -16.36 14.69
CA ARG A 186 5.55 -15.54 14.28
C ARG A 186 5.87 -14.05 14.26
N ARG A 187 6.54 -13.56 15.31
CA ARG A 187 6.96 -12.15 15.39
C ARG A 187 7.92 -11.78 14.27
N VAL A 188 8.94 -12.61 14.05
CA VAL A 188 9.92 -12.40 12.97
C VAL A 188 9.21 -12.43 11.62
N ASN A 189 8.39 -13.45 11.35
CA ASN A 189 7.68 -13.56 10.07
C ASN A 189 6.69 -12.42 9.81
N PHE A 190 6.00 -11.94 10.85
CA PHE A 190 5.14 -10.77 10.73
C PHE A 190 5.98 -9.52 10.44
N GLY A 191 7.01 -9.29 11.24
CA GLY A 191 7.89 -8.13 11.14
C GLY A 191 8.65 -8.05 9.83
N GLU A 192 9.21 -9.15 9.32
CA GLU A 192 9.93 -9.18 8.05
C GLU A 192 9.07 -8.63 6.91
N GLY A 193 7.85 -9.13 6.75
CA GLY A 193 7.00 -8.58 5.71
C GLY A 193 6.29 -7.27 6.09
N PHE A 194 6.28 -6.86 7.36
CA PHE A 194 5.96 -5.47 7.69
C PHE A 194 7.04 -4.54 7.12
N TYR A 195 8.31 -4.84 7.35
CA TYR A 195 9.40 -4.04 6.82
C TYR A 195 9.44 -4.11 5.28
N GLU A 196 9.20 -5.27 4.68
CA GLU A 196 9.08 -5.41 3.23
C GLU A 196 7.92 -4.55 2.66
N THR A 197 6.71 -4.65 3.21
CA THR A 197 5.55 -3.96 2.63
C THR A 197 5.55 -2.45 2.89
N TRP A 198 6.00 -1.98 4.07
CA TRP A 198 5.94 -0.56 4.42
C TRP A 198 7.25 0.19 4.18
N LEU A 199 8.39 -0.47 4.30
CA LEU A 199 9.70 0.16 4.08
C LEU A 199 10.34 -0.27 2.77
N ASN A 200 9.81 -1.30 2.09
CA ASN A 200 10.42 -1.89 0.88
C ASN A 200 11.88 -2.33 1.11
N ARG A 201 12.18 -2.77 2.34
CA ARG A 201 13.51 -3.22 2.80
C ARG A 201 13.37 -4.01 4.09
N ASN A 202 14.16 -5.08 4.24
CA ASN A 202 14.26 -5.81 5.51
C ASN A 202 15.32 -5.18 6.43
N LEU A 203 15.34 -5.63 7.69
CA LEU A 203 16.30 -5.12 8.68
C LEU A 203 17.76 -5.47 8.34
N ASP A 204 18.03 -6.50 7.54
CA ASP A 204 19.38 -6.81 7.07
C ASP A 204 19.91 -5.76 6.09
N CYS A 205 19.06 -5.30 5.17
CA CYS A 205 19.43 -4.31 4.18
C CYS A 205 19.63 -2.92 4.78
N VAL A 206 18.83 -2.55 5.80
CA VAL A 206 18.87 -1.21 6.40
C VAL A 206 20.26 -0.82 6.91
N VAL A 207 21.05 -1.79 7.39
CA VAL A 207 22.41 -1.53 7.88
C VAL A 207 23.34 -0.96 6.79
N CYS A 208 23.09 -1.26 5.52
CA CYS A 208 23.89 -0.76 4.38
C CYS A 208 23.10 0.13 3.41
N HIS A 209 21.77 0.11 3.50
CA HIS A 209 20.82 0.75 2.60
C HIS A 209 19.83 1.62 3.39
N ASN A 210 20.32 2.75 3.92
CA ASN A 210 19.53 3.69 4.71
C ASN A 210 19.69 5.14 4.26
N SER A 211 18.78 6.00 4.73
CA SER A 211 18.75 7.43 4.40
C SER A 211 19.96 8.24 4.88
N SER A 212 20.86 7.66 5.70
CA SER A 212 22.00 8.41 6.25
C SER A 212 23.23 8.40 5.36
N PHE A 213 23.44 7.35 4.56
CA PHE A 213 24.61 7.27 3.67
C PHE A 213 24.35 6.57 2.33
N SER A 214 23.19 5.97 2.12
CA SER A 214 22.80 5.43 0.80
C SER A 214 22.14 6.49 -0.05
N THR A 215 22.78 7.66 -0.11
CA THR A 215 22.28 8.82 -0.83
C THR A 215 23.10 9.10 -2.08
N THR A 216 22.43 9.62 -3.11
CA THR A 216 23.10 10.24 -4.25
C THR A 216 22.83 11.74 -4.27
N ASP A 217 22.52 12.32 -3.11
CA ASP A 217 22.17 13.72 -2.95
C ASP A 217 23.30 14.61 -3.52
N ALA A 218 22.95 15.37 -4.56
CA ALA A 218 23.88 16.19 -5.31
C ALA A 218 23.17 17.48 -5.74
N PRO A 219 23.83 18.66 -5.65
CA PRO A 219 23.23 19.91 -6.09
C PRO A 219 22.83 19.93 -7.58
N ASP A 220 23.51 19.13 -8.40
CA ASP A 220 23.15 18.92 -9.80
C ASP A 220 22.25 17.67 -9.91
N ALA A 221 20.99 17.90 -10.31
CA ALA A 221 19.95 16.88 -10.47
C ALA A 221 20.33 15.74 -11.45
N ARG A 222 21.35 15.95 -12.31
CA ARG A 222 21.88 14.87 -13.16
C ARG A 222 22.59 13.78 -12.36
N PHE A 223 23.15 14.12 -11.22
CA PHE A 223 23.87 13.21 -10.33
C PHE A 223 23.01 12.77 -9.14
N ASP A 224 21.95 13.52 -8.81
CA ASP A 224 20.92 13.07 -7.89
C ASP A 224 19.97 12.06 -8.54
N ARG A 225 20.25 10.79 -8.26
CA ARG A 225 19.45 9.66 -8.75
C ARG A 225 18.35 9.25 -7.79
N THR A 226 18.40 9.73 -6.56
CA THR A 226 17.59 9.19 -5.48
C THR A 226 16.57 10.18 -4.95
N TRP A 227 16.71 11.46 -5.28
CA TRP A 227 15.76 12.53 -4.93
C TRP A 227 15.35 12.39 -3.47
N GLN A 228 16.36 12.43 -2.61
CA GLN A 228 16.26 11.93 -1.25
C GLN A 228 15.11 12.60 -0.49
N LEU A 229 14.32 11.78 0.19
CA LEU A 229 13.35 12.29 1.14
C LEU A 229 14.12 12.92 2.30
N PRO A 230 13.85 14.19 2.66
CA PRO A 230 14.54 14.83 3.77
C PRO A 230 14.34 14.07 5.09
N GLY A 231 15.44 13.85 5.82
CA GLY A 231 15.44 13.27 7.16
C GLY A 231 16.06 11.88 7.26
N HIS A 232 16.05 11.32 8.47
CA HIS A 232 16.61 10.00 8.78
C HIS A 232 15.52 9.01 9.17
N HIS A 233 14.85 8.44 8.17
CA HIS A 233 13.64 7.63 8.38
C HIS A 233 13.91 6.38 9.24
N GLU A 234 15.02 5.70 9.01
CA GLU A 234 15.35 4.48 9.75
C GLU A 234 15.67 4.80 11.21
N THR A 235 16.46 5.84 11.49
CA THR A 235 16.69 6.31 12.86
C THR A 235 15.40 6.73 13.54
N ALA A 236 14.50 7.44 12.83
CA ALA A 236 13.23 7.88 13.40
C ALA A 236 12.28 6.72 13.73
N LEU A 237 12.31 5.64 12.95
CA LEU A 237 11.40 4.49 13.10
C LEU A 237 11.98 3.38 13.97
N LEU A 238 13.29 3.14 13.88
CA LEU A 238 13.99 2.00 14.49
C LEU A 238 14.89 2.42 15.66
N GLY A 239 15.07 3.73 15.90
CA GLY A 239 15.97 4.28 16.91
C GLY A 239 17.42 4.41 16.45
N ASP A 240 17.87 3.54 15.55
CA ASP A 240 19.21 3.54 14.95
C ASP A 240 19.15 3.08 13.48
N ASN A 241 20.20 3.35 12.70
CA ASN A 241 20.31 3.00 11.28
C ASN A 241 21.37 1.91 11.00
N THR A 242 22.20 1.55 11.98
CA THR A 242 23.31 0.60 11.84
C THR A 242 23.43 -0.38 13.01
N ASP A 243 23.06 0.02 14.22
CA ASP A 243 23.22 -0.79 15.44
C ASP A 243 21.88 -0.93 16.18
N PHE A 244 21.06 -1.87 15.70
CA PHE A 244 19.79 -2.22 16.34
C PHE A 244 19.69 -3.71 16.65
N ASP A 245 19.15 -4.02 17.82
CA ASP A 245 18.78 -5.39 18.17
C ASP A 245 17.49 -5.80 17.44
N LYS A 246 17.62 -6.65 16.44
CA LYS A 246 16.49 -7.18 15.67
C LYS A 246 15.49 -7.92 16.55
N ALA A 247 15.94 -8.61 17.60
CA ALA A 247 15.04 -9.34 18.49
C ALA A 247 14.10 -8.36 19.22
N SER A 248 14.63 -7.24 19.70
CA SER A 248 13.86 -6.14 20.29
C SER A 248 12.92 -5.49 19.28
N LEU A 249 13.37 -5.21 18.06
CA LEU A 249 12.51 -4.64 17.01
C LEU A 249 11.38 -5.59 16.59
N TYR A 250 11.61 -6.91 16.60
CA TYR A 250 10.55 -7.87 16.32
C TYR A 250 9.62 -8.09 17.53
N ALA A 251 10.04 -7.73 18.74
CA ALA A 251 9.26 -7.98 19.96
C ALA A 251 7.91 -7.27 19.98
N MET A 252 7.74 -6.17 19.22
CA MET A 252 6.45 -5.46 19.12
C MET A 252 5.38 -6.23 18.33
N PHE A 253 5.77 -7.16 17.45
CA PHE A 253 4.83 -7.91 16.60
C PHE A 253 4.26 -9.16 17.27
N ARG A 254 3.95 -9.07 18.58
CA ARG A 254 3.41 -10.19 19.36
C ARG A 254 2.11 -10.72 18.75
N HIS A 255 2.03 -12.04 18.60
CA HIS A 255 0.89 -12.71 17.98
C HIS A 255 0.04 -13.48 18.99
N ALA A 256 0.65 -14.27 19.88
CA ALA A 256 -0.06 -15.09 20.86
C ALA A 256 -1.12 -14.32 21.69
N PRO A 257 -0.87 -13.10 22.20
CA PRO A 257 -1.87 -12.36 22.96
C PRO A 257 -2.96 -11.74 22.08
N VAL A 258 -2.71 -11.49 20.80
CA VAL A 258 -3.61 -10.77 19.89
C VAL A 258 -4.51 -11.71 19.10
N SER A 259 -4.00 -12.86 18.69
CA SER A 259 -4.71 -13.79 17.83
C SER A 259 -5.78 -14.60 18.56
N ARG A 260 -6.83 -14.98 17.82
CA ARG A 260 -7.85 -15.90 18.30
C ARG A 260 -8.45 -16.65 17.12
N GLU A 261 -8.46 -17.98 17.16
CA GLU A 261 -8.96 -18.78 16.04
C GLU A 261 -10.48 -18.67 15.86
N ASN A 262 -11.24 -18.46 16.94
CA ASN A 262 -12.71 -18.30 16.92
C ASN A 262 -13.23 -17.43 18.07
N GLY A 263 -14.31 -16.67 17.84
CA GLY A 263 -14.96 -15.83 18.85
C GLY A 263 -14.18 -14.57 19.23
N GLY A 264 -13.19 -14.17 18.42
CA GLY A 264 -12.58 -12.86 18.52
C GLY A 264 -13.44 -11.78 17.87
N ARG A 265 -12.97 -10.55 17.91
CA ARG A 265 -13.58 -9.41 17.22
C ARG A 265 -13.05 -9.30 15.80
N ARG A 266 -13.88 -8.71 14.92
CA ARG A 266 -13.55 -8.44 13.51
C ARG A 266 -13.38 -6.93 13.36
N PRO A 267 -12.16 -6.42 13.09
CA PRO A 267 -11.91 -4.99 12.88
C PRO A 267 -12.89 -4.40 11.87
N TRP A 268 -13.52 -3.29 12.20
CA TRP A 268 -14.53 -2.57 11.41
C TRP A 268 -15.69 -3.41 10.89
N GLY A 269 -15.91 -4.62 11.41
CA GLY A 269 -16.90 -5.55 10.86
C GLY A 269 -16.44 -6.35 9.64
N MET A 270 -15.12 -6.38 9.35
CA MET A 270 -14.51 -7.23 8.33
C MET A 270 -15.04 -8.67 8.37
N SER A 271 -15.12 -9.35 7.24
CA SER A 271 -15.55 -10.73 7.12
C SER A 271 -14.74 -11.66 8.02
N ALA A 272 -15.38 -12.71 8.54
CA ALA A 272 -14.71 -13.81 9.22
C ALA A 272 -13.61 -14.45 8.38
N SER A 273 -13.73 -14.38 7.05
CA SER A 273 -12.68 -14.85 6.13
C SER A 273 -11.38 -14.07 6.26
N CYS A 274 -11.39 -12.88 6.83
CA CYS A 274 -10.21 -12.06 7.16
C CYS A 274 -9.68 -12.28 8.59
N GLY A 275 -10.28 -13.22 9.32
CA GLY A 275 -9.82 -13.68 10.62
C GLY A 275 -10.39 -12.90 11.81
N TYR A 276 -9.92 -13.28 13.00
CA TYR A 276 -10.40 -12.78 14.28
C TYR A 276 -9.24 -12.41 15.19
N LEU A 277 -9.42 -11.33 15.95
CA LEU A 277 -8.42 -10.82 16.87
C LEU A 277 -9.04 -10.52 18.24
N ARG A 278 -8.20 -10.46 19.26
CA ARG A 278 -8.56 -9.95 20.58
C ARG A 278 -8.42 -8.43 20.56
N GLY A 279 -9.45 -7.73 21.05
CA GLY A 279 -9.36 -6.30 21.27
C GLY A 279 -8.36 -5.98 22.38
N PRO A 280 -7.79 -4.76 22.42
CA PRO A 280 -6.84 -4.32 23.44
C PRO A 280 -7.34 -4.53 24.86
N ASP A 281 -8.64 -4.35 25.09
CA ASP A 281 -9.32 -4.56 26.37
C ASP A 281 -9.32 -6.03 26.84
N ALA A 282 -9.10 -6.97 25.92
CA ALA A 282 -9.05 -8.40 26.20
C ALA A 282 -7.62 -8.96 26.26
N ILE A 283 -6.61 -8.11 26.06
CA ILE A 283 -5.20 -8.47 26.26
C ILE A 283 -4.87 -8.07 27.70
N ALA A 284 -4.67 -9.06 28.57
CA ALA A 284 -4.26 -8.78 29.94
C ALA A 284 -3.01 -7.88 29.92
N GLY A 285 -2.98 -6.87 30.82
CA GLY A 285 -1.82 -5.99 30.98
C GLY A 285 -0.55 -6.79 31.21
N PRO A 286 0.64 -6.20 30.93
CA PRO A 286 1.89 -6.93 30.97
C PRO A 286 2.10 -7.59 32.35
N ASP A 287 2.29 -8.91 32.34
CA ASP A 287 3.09 -9.61 33.35
C ASP A 287 4.58 -9.26 33.13
#